data_AF-A0A9J7DAA5-F1
#
_entry.id   AF-A0A9J7DAA5-F1
#
_cell.length_a   1.000
_cell.length_b   1.000
_cell.length_c   1.000
_cell.angle_alpha   90.00
_cell.angle_beta   90.00
_cell.angle_gamma   90.00
#
_symmetry.space_group_name_H-M   'P 1'
#
loop_
_entity.id
_entity.type
_entity.pdbx_description
1 polymer ?
#
loop_
_entity_poly.entity_id
_entity_poly.type
_entity_poly.pdbx_seq_one_letter_code
_entity_poly.pdbx_strand_id
1 'polypeptide(L)'
;MNIYPIQISFITLAQPVINNFKMKDIILLTLFIFMAIPGNFTFEIACVLPTAVVGPCKKTIPSWSYDKKTGSCKFFNYGGCEGNSNRFKSLLDCKTKCKPGPFTHPRMA
;
A
#
# COMPACT_ATOMS: atom_id res chain seq x y z
N MET A 1 52.91 39.30 -4.04
CA MET A 1 53.61 38.42 -5.00
C MET A 1 52.61 37.40 -5.51
N ASN A 2 52.36 37.47 -6.82
CA ASN A 2 51.39 36.69 -7.56
C ASN A 2 52.18 35.60 -8.31
N ILE A 3 51.82 34.31 -8.17
CA ILE A 3 52.02 33.29 -9.22
C ILE A 3 50.85 32.28 -9.12
N TYR A 4 49.77 32.56 -9.85
CA TYR A 4 49.03 31.54 -10.63
C TYR A 4 49.75 31.47 -12.01
N PRO A 5 49.70 30.40 -12.85
CA PRO A 5 48.48 29.61 -13.18
C PRO A 5 48.66 28.15 -13.72
N ILE A 6 47.81 27.18 -13.38
CA ILE A 6 47.43 26.05 -14.29
C ILE A 6 45.99 25.61 -13.92
N GLN A 7 44.95 26.27 -14.44
CA GLN A 7 44.19 25.87 -15.63
C GLN A 7 43.52 24.48 -15.53
N ILE A 8 42.22 24.51 -15.20
CA ILE A 8 41.10 23.90 -15.95
C ILE A 8 41.37 22.50 -16.51
N SER A 9 40.68 21.46 -15.99
CA SER A 9 40.10 20.32 -16.75
C SER A 9 39.66 19.15 -15.86
N PHE A 10 38.67 19.28 -14.96
CA PHE A 10 37.96 18.07 -14.45
C PHE A 10 36.47 18.32 -14.12
N ILE A 11 35.86 19.37 -14.70
CA ILE A 11 34.41 19.44 -14.86
C ILE A 11 34.08 18.85 -16.23
N THR A 12 34.24 17.55 -16.38
CA THR A 12 33.66 16.74 -17.47
C THR A 12 33.90 15.29 -17.09
N LEU A 13 32.87 14.61 -16.58
CA LEU A 13 32.60 13.16 -16.62
C LEU A 13 31.52 12.74 -15.59
N ALA A 14 30.90 13.67 -14.86
CA ALA A 14 29.68 13.40 -14.07
C ALA A 14 28.37 13.43 -14.88
N GLN A 15 28.43 13.20 -16.20
CA GLN A 15 27.25 13.05 -17.08
C GLN A 15 27.62 12.04 -18.18
N PRO A 16 27.43 10.72 -17.96
CA PRO A 16 26.30 10.07 -18.63
C PRO A 16 25.74 8.84 -17.89
N VAL A 17 25.71 8.80 -16.55
CA VAL A 17 24.99 7.70 -15.84
C VAL A 17 23.51 8.04 -15.60
N ILE A 18 23.15 9.33 -15.63
CA ILE A 18 21.77 9.80 -15.39
C ILE A 18 20.94 9.89 -16.69
N ASN A 19 21.58 10.02 -17.86
CA ASN A 19 20.89 10.31 -19.12
C ASN A 19 20.51 9.07 -19.95
N ASN A 20 20.83 7.86 -19.47
CA ASN A 20 20.49 6.60 -20.13
C ASN A 20 19.67 5.65 -19.25
N PHE A 21 19.07 6.16 -18.17
CA PHE A 21 18.11 5.41 -17.38
C PHE A 21 16.80 5.33 -18.17
N LYS A 22 16.65 4.29 -19.00
CA LYS A 22 15.42 4.10 -19.75
C LYS A 22 14.33 3.71 -18.75
N MET A 23 13.10 4.18 -18.98
CA MET A 23 11.92 3.89 -18.12
C MET A 23 11.73 2.40 -17.78
N LYS A 24 12.27 1.50 -18.62
CA LYS A 24 12.28 0.04 -18.43
C LYS A 24 13.23 -0.43 -17.31
N ASP A 25 14.32 0.28 -17.08
CA ASP A 25 15.31 -0.03 -16.04
C ASP A 25 14.79 0.38 -14.65
N ILE A 26 13.99 1.45 -14.56
CA ILE A 26 13.26 1.84 -13.34
C ILE A 26 12.27 0.74 -12.93
N ILE A 27 11.48 0.24 -13.88
CA ILE A 27 10.46 -0.80 -13.62
C ILE A 27 11.14 -2.09 -13.14
N LEU A 28 12.27 -2.45 -13.75
CA LEU A 28 13.02 -3.63 -13.34
C LEU A 28 13.57 -3.46 -11.92
N LEU A 29 14.13 -2.29 -11.60
CA LEU A 29 14.64 -1.99 -10.26
C LEU A 29 13.54 -1.91 -9.20
N THR A 30 12.36 -1.36 -9.51
CA THR A 30 11.23 -1.34 -8.56
C THR A 30 10.67 -2.74 -8.31
N LEU A 31 10.64 -3.61 -9.32
CA LEU A 31 10.27 -5.03 -9.16
C LEU A 31 11.29 -5.80 -8.31
N PHE A 32 12.59 -5.56 -8.50
CA PHE A 32 13.64 -6.14 -7.65
C PHE A 32 13.56 -5.65 -6.20
N ILE A 33 13.26 -4.36 -5.98
CA ILE A 33 13.08 -3.79 -4.65
C ILE A 33 11.83 -4.38 -3.97
N PHE A 34 10.72 -4.58 -4.71
CA PHE A 34 9.50 -5.19 -4.18
C PHE A 34 9.70 -6.64 -3.71
N MET A 35 10.59 -7.39 -4.36
CA MET A 35 10.96 -8.76 -3.96
C MET A 35 11.95 -8.81 -2.79
N ALA A 36 12.72 -7.73 -2.57
CA ALA A 36 13.73 -7.64 -1.52
C ALA A 36 13.20 -7.08 -0.19
N ILE A 37 12.00 -6.48 -0.17
CA ILE A 37 11.34 -6.06 1.07
C ILE A 37 10.51 -7.25 1.59
N PRO A 38 10.84 -7.84 2.76
CA PRO A 38 9.99 -8.80 3.45
C PRO A 38 8.80 -8.07 4.06
N GLY A 39 7.93 -7.57 3.19
CA GLY A 39 6.87 -6.63 3.52
C GLY A 39 6.09 -6.43 2.26
N ASN A 40 5.21 -7.39 1.97
CA ASN A 40 4.20 -7.25 0.95
C ASN A 40 3.50 -5.90 1.20
N PHE A 41 3.70 -4.91 0.30
CA PHE A 41 3.04 -3.61 0.38
C PHE A 41 1.56 -3.82 0.05
N THR A 42 0.88 -4.44 1.00
CA THR A 42 -0.54 -4.74 0.96
C THR A 42 -1.23 -3.48 1.43
N PHE A 43 -1.59 -2.64 0.47
CA PHE A 43 -2.69 -1.74 0.71
C PHE A 43 -3.91 -2.63 1.03
N GLU A 44 -4.40 -2.59 2.27
CA GLU A 44 -5.54 -3.41 2.71
C GLU A 44 -6.83 -2.90 2.03
N ILE A 45 -6.99 -3.27 0.75
CA ILE A 45 -8.15 -2.94 -0.09
C ILE A 45 -9.44 -3.39 0.61
N ALA A 46 -9.39 -4.46 1.40
CA ALA A 46 -10.50 -4.94 2.21
C ALA A 46 -11.16 -3.81 3.03
N CYS A 47 -10.39 -2.90 3.60
CA CYS A 47 -10.90 -1.85 4.49
C CYS A 47 -11.59 -0.68 3.75
N VAL A 48 -11.53 -0.63 2.41
CA VAL A 48 -12.19 0.41 1.61
C VAL A 48 -13.38 -0.10 0.79
N LEU A 49 -13.59 -1.42 0.77
CA LEU A 49 -14.72 -2.07 0.10
C LEU A 49 -16.06 -1.81 0.82
N PRO A 50 -17.21 -2.01 0.14
CA PRO A 50 -18.53 -1.85 0.75
C PRO A 50 -18.69 -2.65 2.05
N THR A 51 -19.38 -2.06 3.02
CA THR A 51 -19.62 -2.68 4.33
C THR A 51 -20.81 -3.62 4.31
N ALA A 52 -20.82 -4.58 5.24
CA ALA A 52 -21.94 -5.48 5.53
C ALA A 52 -22.57 -6.17 4.29
N VAL A 53 -21.77 -6.62 3.32
CA VAL A 53 -22.26 -7.34 2.14
C VAL A 53 -22.70 -8.75 2.53
N VAL A 54 -24.01 -8.97 2.57
CA VAL A 54 -24.63 -10.25 2.99
C VAL A 54 -24.46 -11.34 1.92
N GLY A 55 -24.63 -10.99 0.64
CA GLY A 55 -24.70 -11.96 -0.47
C GLY A 55 -26.06 -12.68 -0.54
N PRO A 56 -26.30 -13.50 -1.59
CA PRO A 56 -27.62 -14.08 -1.88
C PRO A 56 -27.93 -15.35 -1.06
N CYS A 57 -26.93 -15.99 -0.47
CA CYS A 57 -27.12 -17.15 0.37
C CYS A 57 -27.81 -16.80 1.71
N LYS A 58 -28.49 -17.77 2.33
CA LYS A 58 -29.37 -17.57 3.51
C LYS A 58 -28.81 -18.14 4.82
N LYS A 59 -27.48 -18.33 4.93
CA LYS A 59 -26.87 -18.70 6.21
C LYS A 59 -26.78 -17.46 7.12
N THR A 60 -26.71 -17.69 8.42
CA THR A 60 -26.45 -16.63 9.40
C THR A 60 -25.05 -16.83 9.94
N ILE A 61 -24.06 -16.16 9.35
CA ILE A 61 -22.66 -16.26 9.77
C ILE A 61 -22.28 -14.93 10.46
N PRO A 62 -22.08 -14.91 11.79
CA PRO A 62 -21.58 -13.75 12.52
C PRO A 62 -20.29 -13.23 11.89
N SER A 63 -20.26 -11.95 11.52
CA SER A 63 -19.12 -11.34 10.82
C SER A 63 -18.98 -9.88 11.17
N TRP A 64 -17.80 -9.32 10.89
CA TRP A 64 -17.47 -7.92 11.11
C TRP A 64 -17.01 -7.27 9.81
N SER A 65 -17.40 -6.02 9.56
CA SER A 65 -16.92 -5.22 8.42
C SER A 65 -16.45 -3.85 8.92
N TYR A 66 -15.42 -3.29 8.29
CA TYR A 66 -14.87 -1.98 8.65
C TYR A 66 -15.59 -0.85 7.91
N ASP A 67 -16.17 0.07 8.66
CA ASP A 67 -16.79 1.28 8.14
C ASP A 67 -15.81 2.45 8.20
N LYS A 68 -15.23 2.77 7.04
CA LYS A 68 -14.28 3.87 6.87
C LYS A 68 -14.85 5.25 7.23
N LYS A 69 -16.17 5.46 7.13
CA LYS A 69 -16.81 6.74 7.47
C LYS A 69 -16.79 6.98 8.96
N THR A 70 -17.03 5.91 9.73
CA THR A 70 -17.03 5.97 11.20
C THR A 70 -15.68 5.58 11.82
N GLY A 71 -14.75 5.03 11.04
CA GLY A 71 -13.49 4.50 11.52
C GLY A 71 -13.66 3.28 12.44
N SER A 72 -14.75 2.52 12.29
CA SER A 72 -15.12 1.46 13.25
C SER A 72 -15.50 0.15 12.57
N CYS A 73 -15.24 -0.96 13.27
CA CYS A 73 -15.68 -2.29 12.87
C CYS A 73 -17.10 -2.55 13.36
N LYS A 74 -18.00 -2.92 12.45
CA LYS A 74 -19.43 -3.17 12.72
C LYS A 74 -19.80 -4.62 12.47
N PHE A 75 -20.61 -5.16 13.37
CA PHE A 75 -21.18 -6.50 13.24
C PHE A 75 -22.22 -6.57 12.11
N PHE A 76 -22.28 -7.71 11.42
CA PHE A 76 -23.35 -8.07 10.49
C PHE A 76 -23.45 -9.59 10.30
N ASN A 77 -24.55 -10.07 9.73
CA ASN A 77 -24.72 -11.47 9.35
C ASN A 77 -24.38 -11.69 7.88
N TYR A 78 -23.37 -12.51 7.60
CA TYR A 78 -23.01 -12.91 6.24
C TYR A 78 -23.83 -14.13 5.79
N GLY A 79 -24.36 -14.04 4.57
CA GLY A 79 -25.24 -15.04 3.94
C GLY A 79 -24.54 -16.35 3.57
N GLY A 80 -23.21 -16.34 3.47
CA GLY A 80 -22.41 -17.55 3.21
C GLY A 80 -21.85 -17.69 1.80
N CYS A 81 -22.24 -16.83 0.85
CA CYS A 81 -21.65 -16.75 -0.49
C CYS A 81 -21.64 -15.31 -1.02
N GLU A 82 -20.80 -15.03 -2.01
CA GLU A 82 -20.72 -13.75 -2.77
C GLU A 82 -20.63 -12.47 -1.91
N GLY A 83 -20.01 -12.57 -0.73
CA GLY A 83 -19.55 -11.40 0.01
C GLY A 83 -18.25 -10.83 -0.56
N ASN A 84 -17.70 -9.82 0.10
CA ASN A 84 -16.40 -9.26 -0.23
C ASN A 84 -15.37 -9.49 0.90
N SER A 85 -14.14 -8.98 0.70
CA SER A 85 -13.04 -9.12 1.66
C SER A 85 -13.13 -8.19 2.87
N ASN A 86 -14.06 -7.22 2.89
CA ASN A 86 -14.39 -6.43 4.08
C ASN A 86 -15.24 -7.24 5.06
N ARG A 87 -14.79 -8.46 5.36
CA ARG A 87 -15.48 -9.44 6.20
C ARG A 87 -14.47 -10.18 7.04
N PHE A 88 -14.53 -9.94 8.34
CA PHE A 88 -13.64 -10.49 9.34
C PHE A 88 -14.41 -11.39 10.29
N LYS A 89 -13.76 -12.45 10.77
CA LYS A 89 -14.37 -13.43 11.69
C LYS A 89 -14.51 -12.89 13.11
N SER A 90 -13.74 -11.87 13.48
CA SER A 90 -13.77 -11.26 14.80
C SER A 90 -13.56 -9.75 14.74
N LEU A 91 -14.02 -9.06 15.78
CA LEU A 91 -13.78 -7.63 15.98
C LEU A 91 -12.27 -7.32 16.03
N LEU A 92 -11.48 -8.20 16.66
CA LEU A 92 -10.04 -8.01 16.78
C LEU A 92 -9.35 -8.08 15.40
N ASP A 93 -9.69 -9.08 14.57
CA ASP A 93 -9.13 -9.21 13.22
C ASP A 93 -9.44 -7.98 12.36
N CYS A 94 -10.69 -7.50 12.41
CA CYS A 94 -11.09 -6.26 11.73
C CYS A 94 -10.28 -5.04 12.22
N LYS A 95 -10.15 -4.88 13.55
CA LYS A 95 -9.42 -3.74 14.13
C LYS A 95 -7.93 -3.81 13.81
N THR A 96 -7.32 -4.98 13.81
CA THR A 96 -5.89 -5.14 13.53
C THR A 96 -5.58 -4.85 12.07
N LYS A 97 -6.43 -5.30 11.14
CA LYS A 97 -6.23 -5.07 9.70
C LYS A 97 -6.57 -3.64 9.24
N CYS A 98 -7.64 -3.06 9.79
CA CYS A 98 -8.16 -1.78 9.30
C CYS A 98 -7.86 -0.57 10.17
N LYS A 99 -7.17 -0.73 11.31
CA LYS A 99 -6.70 0.42 12.07
C LYS A 99 -5.63 1.18 11.28
N PRO A 100 -5.68 2.52 11.27
CA PRO A 100 -4.54 3.31 10.86
C PRO A 100 -3.38 3.03 11.82
N GLY A 101 -2.38 2.28 11.36
CA GLY A 101 -1.08 2.20 12.02
C GLY A 101 -0.33 3.53 11.87
N PRO A 102 0.72 3.79 12.67
CA PRO A 102 1.54 5.00 12.55
C PRO A 102 2.24 5.15 11.18
N PHE A 103 2.19 4.11 10.34
CA PHE A 103 2.76 4.08 8.99
C PHE A 103 1.72 3.84 7.88
N THR A 104 0.41 3.91 8.16
CA THR A 104 -0.56 3.86 7.07
C THR A 104 -0.46 5.14 6.26
N HIS A 105 -0.08 4.97 5.00
CA HIS A 105 0.07 5.99 3.96
C HIS A 105 -0.88 7.17 4.17
N PRO A 106 -0.40 8.43 4.15
CA PRO A 106 -1.23 9.60 4.36
C PRO A 106 -2.46 9.54 3.45
N ARG A 107 -3.63 9.68 4.08
CA ARG A 107 -4.90 9.93 3.40
C ARG A 107 -4.67 11.02 2.36
N MET A 108 -4.78 10.66 1.07
CA MET A 108 -5.01 11.66 0.04
C MET A 108 -6.44 12.15 0.26
N ALA A 109 -6.53 13.27 0.98
CA ALA A 109 -7.72 14.11 1.05
C ALA A 109 -7.90 14.86 -0.27
#